data_AF-A0ABD3XI68-F1
#
_entry.id   AF-A0ABD3XI68-F1
#
_cell.length_a   1.000
_cell.length_b   1.000
_cell.length_c   1.000
_cell.angle_alpha   90.00
_cell.angle_beta   90.00
_cell.angle_gamma   90.00
#
_symmetry.space_group_name_H-M   'P 1'
#
loop_
_entity.id
_entity.type
_entity.pdbx_description
1 polymer ?
#
loop_
_entity_poly.entity_id
_entity_poly.type
_entity_poly.pdbx_seq_one_letter_code
_entity_poly.pdbx_strand_id
1 'polypeptide(L)'
;MDLRRMKNEDKLDLCRKYYLGGFALLPFLWFVNSIWFFMEAFRKPHFEQQAQIRSYVIRSMIGSLIWIAVIVTWVTIFQLNRASWGATADYLSFIIPRGEP
;
A
#
# COMPACT_ATOMS: atom_id res chain seq x y z
N MET A 1 -11.92 -15.05 1.02
CA MET A 1 -11.66 -16.05 -0.04
C MET A 1 -10.49 -16.92 0.41
N ASP A 2 -10.63 -18.26 0.36
CA ASP A 2 -9.54 -19.15 0.73
C ASP A 2 -8.62 -19.40 -0.48
N LEU A 3 -7.38 -18.88 -0.42
CA LEU A 3 -6.37 -19.06 -1.47
C LEU A 3 -6.05 -20.54 -1.72
N ARG A 4 -6.27 -21.43 -0.74
CA ARG A 4 -5.96 -22.86 -0.87
C ARG A 4 -6.88 -23.56 -1.86
N ARG A 5 -8.09 -23.02 -2.08
CA ARG A 5 -9.11 -23.58 -2.98
C ARG A 5 -9.03 -23.05 -4.41
N MET A 6 -8.13 -22.10 -4.68
CA MET A 6 -7.98 -21.47 -6.00
C MET A 6 -6.90 -22.14 -6.85
N LYS A 7 -7.11 -22.16 -8.17
CA LYS A 7 -6.07 -22.58 -9.13
C LYS A 7 -4.92 -21.57 -9.14
N ASN A 8 -3.74 -22.01 -9.56
CA ASN A 8 -2.54 -21.15 -9.56
C ASN A 8 -2.64 -19.98 -10.55
N GLU A 9 -3.37 -20.15 -11.66
CA GLU A 9 -3.64 -19.09 -12.63
C GLU A 9 -4.56 -18.00 -12.04
N ASP A 10 -5.65 -18.41 -11.37
CA ASP A 10 -6.57 -17.46 -10.72
C ASP A 10 -5.87 -16.62 -9.64
N LYS A 11 -4.90 -17.22 -8.93
CA LYS A 11 -4.08 -16.50 -7.94
C LYS A 11 -3.18 -15.45 -8.59
N LEU A 12 -2.58 -15.77 -9.74
CA LEU A 12 -1.75 -14.83 -10.49
C LEU A 12 -2.59 -13.65 -10.99
N ASP A 13 -3.76 -13.92 -11.56
CA ASP A 13 -4.68 -12.89 -12.04
C ASP A 13 -5.17 -12.00 -10.90
N LEU A 14 -5.48 -12.59 -9.75
CA LEU A 14 -5.88 -11.84 -8.57
C LEU A 14 -4.74 -10.95 -8.06
N CYS A 15 -3.52 -11.49 -7.94
CA CYS A 15 -2.33 -10.72 -7.55
C CYS A 15 -2.05 -9.56 -8.52
N ARG A 16 -2.20 -9.79 -9.83
CA ARG A 16 -2.04 -8.76 -10.86
C ARG A 16 -3.11 -7.66 -10.75
N LYS A 17 -4.37 -8.03 -10.53
CA LYS A 17 -5.47 -7.05 -10.34
C LYS A 17 -5.25 -6.18 -9.11
N TYR A 18 -4.81 -6.76 -8.00
CA TYR A 18 -4.49 -6.01 -6.78
C TYR A 18 -3.27 -5.11 -6.98
N TYR A 19 -2.25 -5.60 -7.68
CA TYR A 19 -1.09 -4.78 -8.06
C TYR A 19 -1.49 -3.59 -8.94
N LEU A 20 -2.31 -3.81 -9.98
CA LEU A 20 -2.76 -2.73 -10.86
C LEU A 20 -3.69 -1.76 -10.11
N GLY A 21 -4.59 -2.27 -9.28
CA GLY A 21 -5.50 -1.46 -8.48
C GLY A 21 -4.78 -0.52 -7.51
N GLY A 22 -3.60 -0.91 -7.00
CA GLY A 22 -2.85 -0.05 -6.09
C GLY A 22 -2.32 1.24 -6.73
N PHE A 23 -2.20 1.28 -8.07
CA PHE A 23 -1.86 2.53 -8.79
C PHE A 23 -2.96 3.58 -8.73
N ALA A 24 -4.19 3.24 -8.35
CA ALA A 24 -5.27 4.20 -8.10
C ALA A 24 -5.12 4.93 -6.74
N LEU A 25 -3.88 5.21 -6.31
CA LEU A 25 -3.55 5.83 -5.02
C LEU A 25 -4.00 5.01 -3.80
N LEU A 26 -3.95 3.67 -3.91
CA LEU A 26 -4.40 2.74 -2.87
C LEU A 26 -3.21 1.97 -2.26
N PRO A 27 -2.35 2.59 -1.44
CA PRO A 27 -1.19 1.93 -0.87
C PRO A 27 -1.56 0.77 0.06
N PHE A 28 -2.71 0.87 0.74
CA PHE A 28 -3.22 -0.20 1.57
C PHE A 28 -3.57 -1.45 0.75
N LEU A 29 -4.00 -1.29 -0.51
CA LEU A 29 -4.28 -2.43 -1.40
C LEU A 29 -2.99 -3.17 -1.76
N TRP A 30 -1.91 -2.45 -2.05
CA TRP A 30 -0.58 -3.04 -2.25
C TRP A 30 -0.06 -3.74 -0.99
N PHE A 31 -0.30 -3.18 0.19
CA PHE A 31 0.07 -3.80 1.45
C PHE A 31 -0.67 -5.14 1.67
N VAL A 32 -2.01 -5.14 1.50
CA VAL A 32 -2.83 -6.35 1.60
C VAL A 32 -2.38 -7.40 0.58
N ASN A 33 -2.15 -7.00 -0.68
CA ASN A 33 -1.64 -7.89 -1.72
C ASN A 33 -0.32 -8.56 -1.29
N SER A 34 0.59 -7.76 -0.72
CA SER A 34 1.90 -8.24 -0.31
C SER A 34 1.80 -9.27 0.80
N ILE A 35 1.02 -9.01 1.86
CA ILE A 35 0.85 -9.95 2.99
C ILE A 35 0.10 -11.21 2.56
N TRP A 36 -0.98 -11.06 1.80
CA TRP A 36 -1.86 -12.16 1.46
C TRP A 36 -1.17 -13.19 0.54
N PHE A 37 -0.40 -12.71 -0.44
CA PHE A 37 0.36 -13.56 -1.34
C PHE A 37 1.80 -13.86 -0.86
N PHE A 38 2.26 -13.30 0.27
CA PHE A 38 3.60 -13.57 0.82
C PHE A 38 3.82 -15.06 1.06
N MET A 39 2.85 -15.72 1.69
CA MET A 39 2.93 -17.15 2.00
C MET A 39 2.98 -18.00 0.72
N GLU A 40 2.23 -17.61 -0.32
CA GLU A 40 2.22 -18.31 -1.60
C GLU A 40 3.53 -18.08 -2.38
N ALA A 41 4.10 -16.88 -2.29
CA ALA A 41 5.32 -16.51 -2.99
C ALA A 41 6.60 -17.09 -2.37
N PHE A 42 6.67 -17.20 -1.04
CA PHE A 42 7.92 -17.55 -0.34
C PHE A 42 7.90 -18.87 0.43
N ARG A 43 6.73 -19.37 0.89
CA ARG A 43 6.66 -20.61 1.69
C ARG A 43 6.30 -21.86 0.89
N LYS A 44 5.64 -21.74 -0.26
CA LYS A 44 5.22 -22.91 -1.05
C LYS A 44 6.34 -23.48 -1.92
N PRO A 45 6.31 -24.81 -2.19
CA PRO A 45 7.20 -25.46 -3.16
C PRO A 45 7.12 -24.81 -4.54
N HIS A 46 8.15 -24.98 -5.35
CA HIS A 46 8.25 -24.33 -6.66
C HIS A 46 7.08 -24.68 -7.60
N PHE A 47 6.45 -23.67 -8.20
CA PHE A 47 5.45 -23.82 -9.26
C PHE A 47 5.68 -22.74 -10.33
N GLU A 48 5.31 -23.00 -11.59
CA GLU A 48 5.64 -22.14 -12.74
C GLU A 48 5.27 -20.66 -12.55
N GLN A 49 4.08 -20.38 -11.99
CA GLN A 49 3.57 -19.02 -11.81
C GLN A 49 4.17 -18.31 -10.57
N GLN A 50 4.92 -19.02 -9.71
CA GLN A 50 5.43 -18.48 -8.45
C GLN A 50 6.39 -17.32 -8.65
N ALA A 51 7.27 -17.40 -9.66
CA ALA A 51 8.25 -16.35 -9.94
C ALA A 51 7.57 -15.02 -10.30
N GLN A 52 6.47 -15.08 -11.06
CA GLN A 52 5.69 -13.90 -11.42
C GLN A 52 4.97 -13.32 -10.19
N ILE A 53 4.29 -14.15 -9.40
CA ILE A 53 3.63 -13.73 -8.16
C ILE A 53 4.65 -13.07 -7.21
N ARG A 54 5.83 -13.66 -7.05
CA ARG A 54 6.91 -13.10 -6.22
C ARG A 54 7.34 -11.72 -6.70
N SER A 55 7.50 -11.52 -8.01
CA SER A 55 7.84 -10.20 -8.57
C SER A 55 6.76 -9.15 -8.26
N TYR A 56 5.48 -9.50 -8.44
CA TYR A 56 4.36 -8.60 -8.13
C TYR A 56 4.28 -8.29 -6.63
N VAL A 57 4.46 -9.28 -5.76
CA VAL A 57 4.47 -9.09 -4.29
C VAL A 57 5.60 -8.15 -3.86
N ILE A 58 6.82 -8.34 -4.38
CA ILE A 58 7.96 -7.46 -4.06
C ILE A 58 7.69 -6.03 -4.56
N ARG A 59 7.19 -5.87 -5.79
CA ARG A 59 6.86 -4.55 -6.35
C ARG A 59 5.75 -3.85 -5.57
N SER A 60 4.70 -4.57 -5.17
CA SER A 60 3.63 -4.06 -4.30
C SER A 60 4.19 -3.62 -2.95
N MET A 61 5.07 -4.41 -2.33
CA MET A 61 5.68 -4.08 -1.04
C MET A 61 6.53 -2.82 -1.14
N ILE A 62 7.38 -2.70 -2.16
CA ILE A 62 8.16 -1.47 -2.42
C ILE A 62 7.22 -0.27 -2.63
N GLY A 63 6.20 -0.42 -3.46
CA GLY A 63 5.20 0.64 -3.71
C GLY A 63 4.50 1.08 -2.41
N SER A 64 4.14 0.13 -1.55
CA SER A 64 3.52 0.44 -0.25
C SER A 64 4.48 1.20 0.68
N LEU A 65 5.76 0.83 0.73
CA LEU A 65 6.77 1.52 1.54
C LEU A 65 7.03 2.94 1.04
N ILE A 66 7.09 3.14 -0.27
CA ILE A 66 7.22 4.48 -0.87
C ILE A 66 6.04 5.35 -0.47
N TRP A 67 4.80 4.84 -0.58
CA TRP A 67 3.63 5.61 -0.16
C TRP A 67 3.60 5.91 1.33
N ILE A 68 3.99 4.97 2.17
CA ILE A 68 4.11 5.21 3.62
C ILE A 68 5.11 6.33 3.87
N ALA A 69 6.28 6.31 3.23
CA ALA A 69 7.27 7.37 3.36
C ALA A 69 6.73 8.73 2.89
N VAL A 70 6.01 8.78 1.76
CA VAL A 70 5.37 10.01 1.25
C VAL A 70 4.33 10.55 2.24
N ILE A 71 3.43 9.70 2.75
CA ILE A 71 2.40 10.09 3.71
C ILE A 71 3.02 10.56 5.02
N VAL A 72 3.99 9.83 5.57
CA VAL A 72 4.68 10.20 6.81
C VAL A 72 5.41 11.53 6.63
N THR A 73 6.11 11.72 5.51
CA THR A 73 6.80 12.98 5.20
C THR A 73 5.81 14.14 5.13
N TRP A 74 4.70 13.96 4.40
CA TRP A 74 3.66 14.97 4.29
C TRP A 74 3.04 15.32 5.65
N VAL A 75 2.68 14.31 6.44
CA VAL A 75 2.12 14.50 7.79
C VAL A 75 3.12 15.23 8.68
N THR A 76 4.39 14.85 8.69
CA THR A 76 5.41 15.53 9.49
C THR A 76 5.59 16.99 9.08
N ILE A 77 5.69 17.28 7.77
CA ILE A 77 5.78 18.66 7.27
C ILE A 77 4.55 19.47 7.68
N PHE A 78 3.35 18.91 7.47
CA PHE A 78 2.10 19.56 7.80
C PHE A 78 2.01 19.85 9.30
N GLN A 79 2.28 18.87 10.17
CA GLN A 79 2.22 19.05 11.61
C GLN A 79 3.22 20.09 12.13
N LEU A 80 4.45 20.11 11.60
CA LEU A 80 5.48 21.06 12.02
C LEU A 80 5.25 22.49 11.52
N ASN A 81 4.63 22.65 10.34
CA ASN A 81 4.47 23.96 9.69
C ASN A 81 3.02 24.46 9.67
N ARG A 82 2.04 23.70 10.19
CA ARG A 82 0.61 24.06 10.18
C ARG A 82 0.40 25.48 10.70
N ALA A 83 0.96 25.79 11.88
CA ALA A 83 0.82 27.09 12.52
C ALA A 83 1.45 28.23 11.70
N SER A 84 2.57 27.97 11.00
CA SER A 84 3.26 28.99 10.21
C SER A 84 2.59 29.27 8.85
N TRP A 85 1.78 28.33 8.35
CA TRP A 85 1.07 28.45 7.07
C TRP A 85 -0.26 29.22 7.17
N GLY A 86 -0.71 29.54 8.40
CA GLY A 86 -1.89 30.36 8.67
C GLY A 86 -3.14 29.86 7.95
N ALA A 87 -3.87 30.78 7.29
CA ALA A 87 -5.14 30.48 6.63
C ALA A 87 -5.07 29.29 5.65
N THR A 88 -3.94 29.10 4.96
CA THR A 88 -3.77 27.98 4.02
C THR A 88 -3.84 26.63 4.74
N ALA A 89 -3.20 26.52 5.90
CA ALA A 89 -3.25 25.32 6.70
C ALA A 89 -4.62 25.12 7.35
N ASP A 90 -5.33 26.19 7.70
CA ASP A 90 -6.71 26.09 8.20
C ASP A 90 -7.67 25.54 7.14
N TYR A 91 -7.55 25.99 5.89
CA TYR A 91 -8.35 25.44 4.78
C TYR A 91 -8.02 23.98 4.46
N LEU A 92 -6.76 23.56 4.64
CA LEU A 92 -6.31 22.18 4.46
C LEU A 92 -6.64 21.28 5.67
N SER A 93 -6.89 21.87 6.84
CA SER A 93 -7.15 21.14 8.08
C SER A 93 -8.59 20.67 8.13
N PHE A 94 -8.80 19.36 8.10
CA PHE A 94 -10.11 18.78 8.38
C PHE A 94 -10.48 18.87 9.87
N ILE A 95 -9.48 18.77 10.76
CA ILE A 95 -9.65 18.87 12.21
C ILE A 95 -8.69 19.94 12.71
N ILE A 96 -9.24 21.03 13.26
CA ILE A 96 -8.46 22.13 13.82
C ILE A 96 -8.31 21.89 15.32
N PRO A 97 -7.07 21.77 15.86
CA PRO A 97 -6.86 21.65 17.30
C PRO A 97 -7.28 22.94 18.00
N ARG A 98 -8.17 22.85 19.00
CA ARG A 98 -8.72 24.04 19.68
C ARG A 98 -7.79 24.68 20.72
N GLY A 99 -6.59 24.13 20.93
CA GLY A 99 -5.68 24.52 22.02
C GLY A 99 -4.27 24.91 21.60
N GLU A 100 -3.90 24.75 20.32
CA GLU A 100 -2.61 25.19 19.80
C GLU A 100 -2.86 26.19 18.66
N PRO A 101 -2.21 27.37 18.69
CA PRO A 101 -2.29 28.33 17.58
C PRO A 101 -1.79 27.72 16.26
#